data_AF-A0A948RE14-F1
#
_entry.id   AF-A0A948RE14-F1
#
_cell.length_a   1.000
_cell.length_b   1.000
_cell.length_c   1.000
_cell.angle_alpha   90.00
_cell.angle_beta   90.00
_cell.angle_gamma   90.00
#
_symmetry.space_group_name_H-M   'P 1'
#
loop_
_entity.id
_entity.type
_entity.pdbx_description
1 polymer ?
#
loop_
_entity_poly.entity_id
_entity_poly.type
_entity_poly.pdbx_seq_one_letter_code
_entity_poly.pdbx_strand_id
1 'polypeptide(L)'
;MTPKRGKGVPLRYGYTTGACAAAAAQAAAIALLKQEVVTQVQIDLPHAPQVNFNINQCVFDRIQASCSVIKDAGDDPDVTHGAEIWAKVSWKE
;
A
#
# COMPACT_ATOMS: atom_id res chain seq x y z
N MET A 1 -11.49 -27.19 -20.89
CA MET A 1 -12.10 -26.02 -21.59
C MET A 1 -12.57 -25.03 -20.53
N THR A 2 -11.77 -24.01 -20.25
CA THR A 2 -12.07 -22.95 -19.29
C THR A 2 -12.93 -21.85 -19.96
N PRO A 3 -13.97 -21.32 -19.30
CA PRO A 3 -14.86 -20.37 -19.93
C PRO A 3 -14.19 -18.98 -20.04
N LYS A 4 -14.33 -18.40 -21.23
CA LYS A 4 -13.96 -17.02 -21.55
C LYS A 4 -14.85 -16.04 -20.79
N ARG A 5 -14.28 -15.14 -19.98
CA ARG A 5 -15.02 -13.96 -19.46
C ARG A 5 -15.34 -13.03 -20.64
N GLY A 6 -16.59 -12.57 -20.68
CA GLY A 6 -17.21 -11.87 -21.82
C GLY A 6 -16.59 -10.52 -22.17
N LYS A 7 -16.68 -10.16 -23.45
CA LYS A 7 -16.32 -8.86 -24.00
C LYS A 7 -17.11 -7.74 -23.29
N GLY A 8 -16.42 -6.78 -22.65
CA GLY A 8 -17.04 -5.50 -22.24
C GLY A 8 -16.65 -4.90 -20.89
N VAL A 9 -15.90 -5.59 -20.02
CA VAL A 9 -15.46 -5.02 -18.73
C VAL A 9 -14.05 -4.44 -18.88
N PRO A 10 -13.81 -3.15 -18.51
CA PRO A 10 -12.47 -2.57 -18.51
C PRO A 10 -11.59 -3.29 -17.48
N LEU A 11 -10.32 -3.54 -17.83
CA LEU A 11 -9.35 -4.17 -16.95
C LEU A 11 -9.07 -3.29 -15.73
N ARG A 12 -8.85 -3.92 -14.60
CA ARG A 12 -8.55 -3.24 -13.34
C ARG A 12 -7.06 -3.02 -13.19
N TYR A 13 -6.68 -1.79 -12.87
CA TYR A 13 -5.30 -1.44 -12.56
C TYR A 13 -4.92 -1.92 -11.15
N GLY A 14 -3.66 -2.33 -11.01
CA GLY A 14 -3.03 -2.59 -9.73
C GLY A 14 -1.94 -1.57 -9.39
N TYR A 15 -1.27 -1.81 -8.28
CA TYR A 15 -0.16 -1.01 -7.78
C TYR A 15 1.12 -1.84 -7.72
N THR A 16 2.24 -1.19 -8.01
CA THR A 16 3.55 -1.83 -7.90
C THR A 16 3.93 -2.04 -6.44
N THR A 17 4.85 -2.97 -6.18
CA THR A 17 5.38 -3.23 -4.84
C THR A 17 6.02 -1.96 -4.24
N GLY A 18 6.69 -1.16 -5.07
CA GLY A 18 7.28 0.12 -4.64
C GLY A 18 6.22 1.14 -4.21
N ALA A 19 5.09 1.23 -4.91
CA ALA A 19 3.98 2.10 -4.51
C ALA A 19 3.39 1.68 -3.15
N CYS A 20 3.17 0.37 -2.94
CA CYS A 20 2.72 -0.16 -1.65
C CYS A 20 3.72 0.12 -0.53
N ALA A 21 5.03 -0.05 -0.78
CA ALA A 21 6.08 0.25 0.18
C ALA A 21 6.13 1.75 0.54
N ALA A 22 5.97 2.64 -0.45
CA ALA A 22 5.92 4.08 -0.23
C ALA A 22 4.71 4.48 0.63
N ALA A 23 3.54 3.92 0.35
CA ALA A 23 2.33 4.14 1.15
C ALA A 23 2.52 3.65 2.60
N ALA A 24 3.06 2.44 2.79
CA ALA A 24 3.35 1.90 4.11
C ALA A 24 4.35 2.78 4.88
N ALA A 25 5.42 3.25 4.22
CA ALA A 25 6.42 4.12 4.83
C ALA A 25 5.84 5.49 5.23
N GLN A 26 5.03 6.09 4.36
CA GLN A 26 4.33 7.35 4.67
C GLN A 26 3.37 7.18 5.85
N ALA A 27 2.60 6.09 5.89
CA ALA A 27 1.71 5.80 7.02
C ALA A 27 2.48 5.62 8.32
N ALA A 28 3.59 4.88 8.29
CA ALA A 28 4.43 4.68 9.46
C ALA A 28 5.04 6.01 9.95
N ALA A 29 5.50 6.87 9.03
CA ALA A 29 6.01 8.20 9.39
C ALA A 29 4.93 9.08 10.03
N ILE A 30 3.71 9.09 9.48
CA ILE A 30 2.58 9.83 10.05
C ILE A 30 2.23 9.27 11.43
N ALA A 31 2.16 7.95 11.59
CA ALA A 31 1.87 7.31 12.87
C ALA A 31 2.92 7.65 13.93
N LEU A 32 4.21 7.61 13.58
CA LEU A 32 5.30 7.99 14.49
C LEU A 32 5.24 9.48 14.85
N LEU A 33 4.98 10.37 13.89
CA LEU A 33 4.93 11.82 14.13
C LEU A 33 3.73 12.26 14.96
N LYS A 34 2.55 11.71 14.65
CA LYS A 34 1.28 12.10 15.28
C LYS A 34 0.92 11.25 16.49
N GLN A 35 1.55 10.09 16.65
CA GLN A 35 1.22 9.10 17.67
C GLN A 35 -0.25 8.66 17.56
N GLU A 36 -0.69 8.39 16.33
CA GLU A 36 -2.07 8.02 15.99
C GLU A 36 -2.10 6.84 15.00
N VAL A 37 -3.17 6.05 15.06
CA VAL A 37 -3.39 4.97 14.10
C VAL A 37 -3.76 5.56 12.74
N VAL A 38 -3.05 5.15 11.70
CA VAL A 38 -3.30 5.56 10.31
C VAL A 38 -4.00 4.42 9.58
N THR A 39 -5.17 4.69 9.02
CA THR A 39 -5.96 3.70 8.27
C THR A 39 -5.90 3.89 6.76
N GLN A 40 -5.50 5.08 6.30
CA GLN A 40 -5.36 5.40 4.88
C GLN A 40 -4.31 6.50 4.67
N VAL A 41 -3.61 6.44 3.55
CA VAL A 41 -2.75 7.52 3.07
C VAL A 41 -2.98 7.79 1.60
N GLN A 42 -2.64 9.01 1.17
CA GLN A 42 -2.64 9.40 -0.23
C GLN A 42 -1.20 9.62 -0.68
N ILE A 43 -0.80 9.00 -1.80
CA ILE A 43 0.52 9.19 -2.40
C ILE A 43 0.38 9.57 -3.88
N ASP A 44 1.32 10.37 -4.37
CA ASP A 44 1.43 10.69 -5.79
C ASP A 44 2.28 9.62 -6.48
N LEU A 45 1.74 9.00 -7.54
CA LEU A 45 2.48 8.11 -8.41
C LEU A 45 2.83 8.81 -9.73
N PRO A 46 3.94 8.43 -10.41
CA PRO A 46 4.39 9.09 -11.65
C PRO A 46 3.33 9.20 -12.76
N HIS A 47 2.37 8.27 -12.80
CA HIS A 47 1.30 8.23 -13.82
C HIS A 47 -0.10 8.25 -13.23
N ALA A 48 -0.21 8.42 -11.91
CA ALA A 48 -1.49 8.46 -11.19
C ALA A 48 -1.30 9.35 -9.95
N PRO A 49 -1.49 10.68 -10.07
CA PRO A 49 -1.46 11.55 -8.91
C PRO A 49 -2.57 11.18 -7.93
N GLN A 50 -2.37 11.43 -6.64
CA GLN A 50 -3.41 11.41 -5.62
C GLN A 50 -4.09 10.05 -5.39
N VAL A 51 -3.33 8.96 -5.38
CA VAL A 51 -3.83 7.60 -5.15
C VAL A 51 -3.97 7.31 -3.65
N ASN A 52 -5.14 6.82 -3.25
CA ASN A 52 -5.42 6.37 -1.88
C ASN A 52 -5.00 4.91 -1.67
N PHE A 53 -4.27 4.65 -0.59
CA PHE A 53 -3.90 3.32 -0.12
C PHE A 53 -4.48 3.08 1.27
N ASN A 54 -5.20 1.96 1.42
CA ASN A 54 -5.64 1.48 2.71
C ASN A 54 -4.46 0.84 3.46
N ILE A 55 -4.36 1.17 4.74
CA ILE A 55 -3.34 0.62 5.62
C ILE A 55 -3.93 -0.62 6.31
N ASN A 56 -3.28 -1.76 6.11
CA ASN A 56 -3.75 -3.04 6.64
C ASN A 56 -3.42 -3.17 8.13
N GLN A 57 -2.20 -2.82 8.52
CA GLN A 57 -1.75 -2.77 9.91
C GLN A 57 -1.01 -1.46 10.17
N CYS A 58 -1.16 -0.92 11.38
CA CYS A 58 -0.46 0.26 11.85
C CYS A 58 -0.15 0.08 13.34
N VAL A 59 1.13 -0.09 13.67
CA VAL A 59 1.62 -0.22 15.04
C VAL A 59 2.73 0.79 15.28
N PHE A 60 2.74 1.44 16.44
CA PHE A 60 3.73 2.45 16.75
C PHE A 60 3.96 2.56 18.27
N ASP A 61 5.13 3.09 18.60
CA ASP A 61 5.49 3.57 19.92
C ASP A 61 6.13 4.98 19.79
N ARG A 62 6.77 5.45 20.86
CA ARG A 62 7.37 6.79 20.91
C ARG A 62 8.61 6.95 20.02
N ILE A 63 9.26 5.85 19.62
CA ILE A 63 10.55 5.86 18.92
C ILE A 63 10.49 5.25 17.51
N GLN A 64 9.49 4.43 17.22
CA GLN A 64 9.34 3.76 15.93
C GLN A 64 7.88 3.50 15.58
N ALA A 65 7.61 3.30 14.29
CA ALA A 65 6.33 2.85 13.77
C ALA A 65 6.52 1.84 12.64
N SER A 66 5.55 0.97 12.45
CA SER A 66 5.47 0.02 11.35
C SER A 66 4.06 -0.04 10.81
N CYS A 67 3.93 0.11 9.50
CA CYS A 67 2.65 -0.02 8.81
C CYS A 67 2.76 -0.97 7.63
N SER A 68 1.62 -1.50 7.19
CA SER A 68 1.55 -2.39 6.04
C SER A 68 0.43 -2.07 5.06
N VAL A 69 0.62 -2.51 3.81
CA VAL A 69 -0.35 -2.41 2.72
C VAL A 69 -0.45 -3.78 2.03
N ILE A 70 -1.66 -4.27 1.79
CA ILE A 70 -1.86 -5.46 0.95
C ILE A 70 -1.76 -5.05 -0.51
N LYS A 71 -0.81 -5.65 -1.24
CA LYS A 71 -0.61 -5.33 -2.65
C LYS A 71 -1.75 -5.86 -3.50
N ASP A 72 -2.40 -4.95 -4.21
CA ASP A 72 -3.38 -5.27 -5.23
C ASP A 72 -2.76 -5.11 -6.63
N ALA A 73 -2.72 -6.18 -7.42
CA ALA A 73 -2.13 -6.19 -8.76
C ALA A 73 -3.17 -5.98 -9.87
N GLY A 74 -4.44 -5.77 -9.52
CA GLY A 74 -5.50 -5.65 -10.53
C GLY A 74 -5.74 -6.99 -11.22
N ASP A 75 -5.77 -6.98 -12.55
CA ASP A 75 -5.90 -8.20 -13.38
C ASP A 75 -4.53 -8.74 -13.89
N ASP A 76 -3.41 -8.13 -13.49
CA ASP A 76 -2.07 -8.58 -13.87
C ASP A 76 -1.72 -9.89 -13.13
N PRO A 77 -1.29 -10.98 -13.84
CA PRO A 77 -0.85 -12.23 -13.21
C PRO A 77 0.52 -12.07 -12.51
N ASP A 78 0.54 -11.24 -11.47
CA ASP A 78 1.71 -10.89 -10.67
C ASP A 78 1.84 -11.80 -9.44
N VAL A 79 3.00 -12.45 -9.30
CA VAL A 79 3.28 -13.41 -8.21
C VAL A 79 3.24 -12.79 -6.80
N THR A 80 3.38 -11.47 -6.70
CA THR A 80 3.34 -10.72 -5.43
C THR A 80 1.97 -10.10 -5.16
N HIS A 81 0.94 -10.42 -5.96
CA HIS A 81 -0.44 -10.06 -5.62
C HIS A 81 -0.85 -10.65 -4.26
N GLY A 82 -1.49 -9.83 -3.43
CA GLY A 82 -1.90 -10.18 -2.07
C GLY A 82 -0.75 -10.18 -1.06
N ALA A 83 0.49 -9.94 -1.47
CA ALA A 83 1.60 -9.81 -0.54
C ALA A 83 1.38 -8.61 0.40
N GLU A 84 1.61 -8.82 1.69
CA GLU A 84 1.58 -7.75 2.68
C GLU A 84 2.94 -7.05 2.71
N ILE A 85 2.97 -5.80 2.28
CA ILE A 85 4.18 -4.99 2.20
C ILE A 85 4.29 -4.14 3.45
N TRP A 86 5.32 -4.41 4.26
CA TRP A 86 5.61 -3.70 5.50
C TRP A 86 6.70 -2.64 5.32
N ALA A 87 6.57 -1.53 6.06
CA ALA A 87 7.62 -0.55 6.22
C ALA A 87 7.74 -0.14 7.68
N LYS A 88 8.97 -0.01 8.17
CA LYS A 88 9.32 0.44 9.52
C LYS A 88 10.14 1.72 9.46
N VAL A 89 9.79 2.69 10.30
CA VAL A 89 10.52 3.95 10.49
C VAL A 89 10.86 4.14 11.96
N SER A 90 11.96 4.82 12.25
CA SER A 90 12.37 5.18 13.61
C SER A 90 13.09 6.51 13.63
N TRP A 91 13.13 7.16 14.80
CA TRP A 91 14.04 8.28 15.00
C TRP A 91 15.49 7.82 14.83
N LYS A 92 16.32 8.72 14.32
CA LYS A 92 17.76 8.51 14.27
C LYS A 92 18.32 8.81 15.66
N GLU A 93 19.18 7.93 16.15
CA GLU A 93 19.98 8.15 17.37
C GLU A 93 20.93 9.35 17.23
#